data_AF-A0A4Q7X620-F1
#
_entry.id   AF-A0A4Q7X620-F1
#
_cell.length_a   1.000
_cell.length_b   1.000
_cell.length_c   1.000
_cell.angle_alpha   90.00
_cell.angle_beta   90.00
_cell.angle_gamma   90.00
#
_symmetry.space_group_name_H-M   'P 1'
#
loop_
_entity.id
_entity.type
_entity.pdbx_description
1 polymer ?
#
loop_
_entity_poly.entity_id
_entity_poly.type
_entity_poly.pdbx_seq_one_letter_code
_entity_poly.pdbx_strand_id
1 'polypeptide(L)'
;MTKDDAIDLSGAYAMDALDQEEREAFRRHCAECPECARETVRHQEAAAWLALAASRPPPECLKVRVLAEAARTPQFPPSPPADDATPAGGGSAGGGTSGGGTAGGGGSAVADDAGDCYVAREPVL
;
A
#
# COMPACT_ATOMS: atom_id res chain seq x y z
N MET A 1 19.42 -9.85 -20.62
CA MET A 1 20.17 -9.26 -19.49
C MET A 1 20.99 -10.36 -18.85
N THR A 2 22.30 -10.16 -18.73
CA THR A 2 23.19 -11.11 -18.05
C THR A 2 23.05 -10.97 -16.53
N LYS A 3 23.67 -11.88 -15.76
CA LYS A 3 23.69 -11.78 -14.29
C LYS A 3 24.43 -10.52 -13.83
N ASP A 4 25.55 -10.20 -14.46
CA ASP A 4 26.38 -9.05 -14.07
C ASP A 4 25.63 -7.74 -14.33
N ASP A 5 24.96 -7.61 -15.48
CA ASP A 5 24.06 -6.48 -15.75
C ASP A 5 22.95 -6.37 -14.68
N ALA A 6 22.40 -7.51 -14.24
CA ALA A 6 21.36 -7.54 -13.22
C ALA A 6 21.89 -7.12 -11.84
N ILE A 7 23.11 -7.50 -11.47
CA ILE A 7 23.72 -7.05 -10.22
C ILE A 7 23.89 -5.54 -10.24
N ASP A 8 24.40 -4.98 -11.33
CA ASP A 8 24.62 -3.54 -11.47
C ASP A 8 23.31 -2.74 -11.41
N LEU A 9 22.22 -3.26 -11.98
CA LEU A 9 20.90 -2.62 -11.97
C LEU A 9 20.11 -2.81 -10.67
N SER A 10 20.53 -3.71 -9.78
CA SER A 10 19.74 -4.09 -8.59
C SER A 10 19.51 -2.94 -7.60
N GLY A 11 20.50 -2.06 -7.43
CA GLY A 11 20.37 -0.85 -6.63
C GLY A 11 19.42 0.18 -7.25
N ALA A 12 19.51 0.39 -8.56
CA ALA A 12 18.61 1.28 -9.29
C ALA A 12 17.17 0.76 -9.29
N TYR A 13 16.97 -0.56 -9.42
CA TYR A 13 15.67 -1.20 -9.26
C TYR A 13 15.10 -0.97 -7.86
N ALA A 14 15.90 -1.14 -6.81
CA ALA A 14 15.45 -0.95 -5.42
C ALA A 14 14.98 0.48 -5.10
N MET A 15 15.50 1.49 -5.82
CA MET A 15 15.13 2.91 -5.68
C MET A 15 14.10 3.37 -6.71
N ASP A 16 13.48 2.44 -7.44
CA ASP A 16 12.52 2.72 -8.53
C ASP A 16 13.08 3.59 -9.66
N ALA A 17 14.40 3.54 -9.89
CA ALA A 17 15.13 4.40 -10.82
C ALA A 17 15.36 3.81 -12.22
N LEU A 18 14.81 2.61 -12.49
CA LEU A 18 14.83 2.01 -13.83
C LEU A 18 13.67 2.51 -14.68
N ASP A 19 13.92 2.64 -15.98
CA ASP A 19 12.84 2.82 -16.94
C ASP A 19 11.98 1.54 -17.06
N GLN A 20 10.89 1.63 -17.83
CA GLN A 20 9.95 0.51 -17.95
C GLN A 20 10.57 -0.72 -18.60
N GLU A 21 11.38 -0.56 -19.64
CA GLU A 21 11.97 -1.66 -20.40
C GLU A 21 13.02 -2.39 -19.54
N GLU A 22 13.90 -1.62 -18.90
CA GLU A 22 14.90 -2.11 -17.96
C GLU A 22 14.23 -2.85 -16.79
N ARG A 23 13.17 -2.28 -16.21
CA ARG A 23 12.42 -2.89 -15.10
C ARG A 23 11.76 -4.20 -15.48
N GLU A 24 11.23 -4.32 -16.69
CA GLU A 24 10.64 -5.57 -17.19
C GLU A 24 11.70 -6.64 -17.45
N ALA A 25 12.82 -6.28 -18.09
CA ALA A 25 13.95 -7.18 -18.30
C ALA A 25 14.53 -7.66 -16.96
N PHE A 26 14.66 -6.76 -15.99
CA PHE A 26 15.12 -7.03 -14.65
C PHE A 26 14.24 -8.01 -13.88
N ARG A 27 12.92 -7.77 -13.87
CA ARG A 27 11.94 -8.66 -13.20
C ARG A 27 11.94 -10.06 -13.80
N ARG A 28 12.05 -10.17 -15.13
CA ARG A 28 12.15 -11.47 -15.81
C ARG A 28 13.39 -12.24 -15.36
N HIS A 29 14.54 -11.57 -15.28
CA HIS A 29 15.77 -12.20 -14.80
C HIS A 29 15.68 -12.62 -13.33
N CYS A 30 15.12 -11.79 -12.45
CA CYS A 30 14.95 -12.13 -11.03
C CYS A 30 14.03 -13.33 -10.80
N ALA A 31 13.08 -13.59 -11.70
CA ALA A 31 12.23 -14.79 -11.64
C ALA A 31 13.03 -16.09 -11.88
N GLU A 32 14.18 -16.00 -12.56
CA GLU A 32 15.02 -17.14 -12.96
C GLU A 32 16.32 -17.24 -12.15
N CYS A 33 16.76 -16.15 -11.49
CA CYS A 33 18.00 -16.09 -10.72
C CYS A 33 17.77 -15.77 -9.23
N PRO A 34 17.79 -16.77 -8.34
CA PRO A 34 17.61 -16.57 -6.89
C PRO A 34 18.67 -15.68 -6.24
N GLU A 35 19.87 -15.59 -6.82
CA GLU A 35 20.96 -14.75 -6.28
C GLU A 35 20.68 -13.27 -6.51
N CYS A 36 20.29 -12.89 -7.74
CA CYS A 36 19.89 -11.52 -8.05
C CYS A 36 18.63 -11.09 -7.29
N ALA A 37 17.69 -12.02 -7.07
CA ALA A 37 16.54 -11.76 -6.21
C ALA A 37 16.95 -11.45 -4.76
N ARG A 38 17.93 -12.18 -4.20
CA ARG A 38 18.46 -11.92 -2.85
C ARG A 38 19.22 -10.60 -2.76
N GLU A 39 20.00 -10.25 -3.78
CA GLU A 39 20.69 -8.95 -3.82
C GLU A 39 19.68 -7.80 -3.86
N THR A 40 18.61 -7.94 -4.66
CA THR A 40 17.52 -6.96 -4.72
C THR A 40 16.90 -6.72 -3.35
N VAL A 41 16.66 -7.78 -2.57
CA VAL A 41 16.14 -7.65 -1.20
C VAL A 41 17.10 -6.86 -0.31
N ARG A 42 18.41 -7.14 -0.36
CA ARG A 42 19.43 -6.37 0.41
C ARG A 42 19.44 -4.89 0.04
N HIS A 43 19.34 -4.57 -1.24
CA HIS A 43 19.26 -3.18 -1.67
C HIS A 43 17.96 -2.50 -1.26
N GLN A 44 16.83 -3.21 -1.27
CA GLN A 44 15.55 -2.69 -0.78
C GLN A 44 15.59 -2.42 0.73
N GLU A 45 16.24 -3.27 1.51
CA GLU A 45 16.48 -3.03 2.94
C GLU A 45 17.30 -1.74 3.14
N ALA A 46 18.40 -1.58 2.41
CA ALA A 46 19.20 -0.36 2.46
C ALA A 46 18.41 0.89 2.05
N ALA A 47 17.60 0.78 0.99
CA ALA A 47 16.72 1.85 0.54
C ALA A 47 15.67 2.22 1.60
N ALA A 48 15.13 1.25 2.34
CA ALA A 48 14.20 1.51 3.44
C ALA A 48 14.86 2.28 4.59
N TRP A 49 16.10 1.94 4.96
CA TRP A 49 16.86 2.71 5.96
C TRP A 49 17.10 4.15 5.53
N LEU A 50 17.46 4.37 4.26
CA LEU A 50 17.60 5.72 3.70
C LEU A 50 16.28 6.49 3.69
N ALA A 51 15.17 5.83 3.33
CA ALA A 51 13.85 6.44 3.31
C ALA A 51 13.39 6.86 4.72
N LEU A 52 13.67 6.05 5.74
CA LEU A 52 13.41 6.41 7.13
C LEU A 52 14.20 7.65 7.56
N ALA A 53 15.50 7.68 7.24
CA ALA A 53 16.37 8.81 7.55
C ALA A 53 15.96 10.10 6.83
N ALA A 54 15.41 10.00 5.62
CA ALA A 54 14.97 11.13 4.81
C ALA A 54 13.50 11.54 5.03
N SER A 55 12.75 10.80 5.87
CA SER A 55 11.31 11.00 6.03
C SER A 55 10.95 12.35 6.67
N ARG A 56 9.77 12.86 6.30
CA ARG A 56 9.18 14.09 6.84
C ARG A 56 7.74 13.83 7.26
N PRO A 57 7.22 14.53 8.30
CA PRO A 57 5.83 14.38 8.71
C PRO A 57 4.88 14.77 7.55
N PRO A 58 3.91 13.91 7.19
CA PRO A 58 2.89 14.26 6.20
C PRO A 58 1.89 15.27 6.76
N PRO A 59 1.16 16.02 5.92
CA PRO A 59 0.03 16.85 6.36
C PRO A 59 -1.00 16.04 7.15
N GLU A 60 -1.51 16.58 8.25
CA GLU A 60 -2.36 15.84 9.21
C GLU A 60 -3.61 15.22 8.58
N CYS A 61 -4.22 15.92 7.61
CA CYS A 61 -5.42 15.45 6.94
C CYS A 61 -5.17 14.38 5.86
N LEU A 62 -3.92 14.20 5.42
CA LEU A 62 -3.61 13.37 4.24
C LEU A 62 -4.08 11.94 4.47
N LYS A 63 -3.89 11.41 5.68
CA LYS A 63 -4.36 10.08 6.06
C LYS A 63 -5.88 9.95 5.93
N VAL A 64 -6.63 10.93 6.43
CA VAL A 64 -8.11 10.93 6.37
C VAL A 64 -8.57 10.95 4.91
N ARG A 65 -7.98 11.83 4.09
CA ARG A 65 -8.31 11.94 2.66
C ARG A 65 -8.02 10.65 1.89
N VAL A 66 -6.83 10.08 2.07
CA VAL A 66 -6.43 8.83 1.40
C VAL A 66 -7.34 7.68 1.81
N LEU A 67 -7.67 7.54 3.10
CA LEU A 67 -8.55 6.47 3.56
C LEU A 67 -10.00 6.64 3.09
N ALA A 68 -10.51 7.88 3.02
CA ALA A 68 -11.83 8.15 2.45
C ALA A 68 -11.90 7.79 0.96
N GLU A 69 -10.84 8.08 0.20
CA GLU A 69 -10.77 7.73 -1.22
C GLU A 69 -10.61 6.23 -1.44
N ALA A 70 -9.76 5.57 -0.64
CA ALA A 70 -9.58 4.12 -0.69
C ALA A 70 -10.88 3.36 -0.40
N ALA A 71 -11.73 3.87 0.51
CA ALA A 71 -13.03 3.26 0.84
C ALA A 71 -14.05 3.33 -0.31
N ARG A 72 -13.91 4.30 -1.22
CA ARG A 72 -14.81 4.47 -2.38
C ARG A 72 -14.24 3.85 -3.66
N THR A 73 -12.95 3.50 -3.65
CA THR A 73 -12.27 2.85 -4.78
C THR A 73 -12.32 1.33 -4.61
N PRO A 74 -12.91 0.57 -5.54
CA PRO A 74 -12.81 -0.89 -5.55
C PRO A 74 -11.34 -1.32 -5.62
N GLN A 75 -10.83 -1.91 -4.54
CA GLN A 75 -9.42 -2.31 -4.43
C GLN A 75 -9.10 -3.62 -5.15
N PHE A 76 -10.11 -4.47 -5.30
CA PHE A 76 -10.01 -5.77 -5.95
C PHE A 76 -10.91 -5.80 -7.17
N PRO A 77 -10.56 -6.62 -8.19
CA PRO A 77 -11.50 -6.91 -9.27
C PRO A 77 -12.80 -7.46 -8.66
N PRO A 78 -13.97 -7.18 -9.28
CA PRO A 78 -15.23 -7.73 -8.81
C PRO A 78 -15.11 -9.26 -8.72
N SER A 79 -15.55 -9.83 -7.60
CA SER A 79 -15.65 -11.29 -7.51
C SER A 79 -16.60 -11.77 -8.61
N PRO A 80 -16.28 -12.85 -9.34
CA PRO A 80 -17.24 -13.43 -10.26
C PRO A 80 -18.55 -13.72 -9.49
N PRO A 81 -19.72 -13.60 -10.14
CA PRO A 81 -20.97 -13.95 -9.51
C PRO A 81 -20.84 -15.35 -8.94
N ALA A 82 -21.19 -15.54 -7.67
CA ALA A 82 -21.30 -16.87 -7.12
C ALA A 82 -22.36 -17.57 -7.96
N ASP A 83 -21.95 -18.53 -8.80
CA ASP A 83 -22.89 -19.45 -9.42
C ASP A 83 -23.77 -19.98 -8.29
N ASP A 84 -25.09 -19.86 -8.44
CA ASP A 84 -26.09 -20.24 -7.45
C ASP A 84 -25.83 -21.68 -6.99
N ALA A 85 -25.05 -21.82 -5.92
CA ALA A 85 -24.91 -23.05 -5.17
C ALA A 85 -26.30 -23.29 -4.60
N THR A 86 -27.07 -24.12 -5.30
CA THR A 86 -28.34 -24.66 -4.85
C THR A 86 -28.16 -25.08 -3.39
N PRO A 87 -28.85 -24.46 -2.42
CA PRO A 87 -28.69 -24.86 -1.04
C PRO A 87 -29.33 -26.24 -0.89
N ALA A 88 -28.49 -27.28 -0.84
CA ALA A 88 -28.90 -28.56 -0.29
C ALA A 88 -29.25 -28.31 1.19
N GLY A 89 -30.55 -28.35 1.48
CA GLY A 89 -31.11 -27.91 2.74
C GLY A 89 -30.62 -28.68 3.97
N GLY A 90 -30.68 -28.01 5.12
CA GLY A 90 -30.60 -28.67 6.43
C GLY A 90 -30.35 -27.73 7.61
N GLY A 91 -31.41 -27.38 8.35
CA GLY A 91 -31.38 -27.41 9.82
C GLY A 91 -31.02 -26.16 10.62
N SER A 92 -32.09 -25.45 11.03
CA SER A 92 -32.36 -24.56 12.18
C SER A 92 -31.38 -24.35 13.37
N ALA A 93 -31.43 -23.09 13.84
CA ALA A 93 -31.47 -22.58 15.23
C ALA A 93 -30.21 -22.47 16.10
N GLY A 94 -29.97 -21.25 16.60
CA GLY A 94 -29.11 -20.96 17.76
C GLY A 94 -28.86 -19.47 17.95
N GLY A 95 -29.77 -18.77 18.64
CA GLY A 95 -29.64 -17.35 18.96
C GLY A 95 -28.60 -17.05 20.03
N GLY A 96 -28.03 -15.85 19.97
CA GLY A 96 -27.22 -15.25 21.02
C GLY A 96 -27.08 -13.74 20.77
N THR A 97 -27.76 -12.94 21.58
CA THR A 97 -27.62 -11.48 21.59
C THR A 97 -26.84 -11.07 22.85
N SER A 98 -25.86 -10.18 22.68
CA SER A 98 -25.31 -9.31 23.72
C SER A 98 -24.57 -8.18 22.99
N GLY A 99 -25.05 -6.93 23.03
CA GLY A 99 -24.72 -5.96 24.09
C GLY A 99 -23.33 -5.37 23.77
N GLY A 100 -23.18 -4.14 23.29
CA GLY A 100 -23.60 -2.90 23.92
C GLY A 100 -22.36 -2.23 24.53
N GLY A 101 -21.74 -1.30 23.81
CA GLY A 101 -20.56 -0.57 24.27
C GLY A 101 -20.29 0.68 23.43
N THR A 102 -20.87 1.80 23.85
CA THR A 102 -20.58 3.14 23.33
C THR A 102 -19.51 3.82 24.18
N ALA A 103 -18.41 4.21 23.54
CA ALA A 103 -17.57 5.35 23.95
C ALA A 103 -17.21 6.07 22.63
N GLY A 104 -17.42 7.36 22.42
CA GLY A 104 -17.49 8.46 23.37
C GLY A 104 -16.33 9.44 23.10
N GLY A 105 -16.44 10.25 22.03
CA GLY A 105 -15.74 11.52 21.78
C GLY A 105 -14.21 11.49 21.57
N GLY A 106 -13.59 12.33 20.74
CA GLY A 106 -14.11 13.38 19.88
C GLY A 106 -12.99 13.95 19.01
N GLY A 107 -13.41 14.63 17.95
CA GLY A 107 -12.54 15.30 17.00
C GLY A 107 -13.15 15.29 15.62
N SER A 108 -14.29 15.97 15.43
CA SER A 108 -14.76 16.29 14.08
C SER A 108 -13.77 17.27 13.47
N ALA A 109 -12.80 16.77 12.72
CA ALA A 109 -12.15 17.57 11.70
C ALA A 109 -13.20 17.84 10.62
N VAL A 110 -13.86 18.99 10.72
CA VAL A 110 -14.66 19.51 9.61
C VAL A 110 -13.68 19.98 8.54
N ALA A 111 -13.54 19.20 7.47
CA ALA A 111 -12.99 19.72 6.23
C ALA A 111 -14.03 20.65 5.62
N ASP A 112 -13.62 21.84 5.19
CA ASP A 112 -14.43 22.65 4.27
C ASP A 112 -14.60 21.89 2.93
N ASP A 113 -15.62 22.24 2.15
CA ASP A 113 -16.00 21.61 0.88
C ASP A 113 -14.82 21.50 -0.11
N ALA A 114 -13.81 22.36 0.03
CA ALA A 114 -12.60 22.36 -0.78
C ALA A 114 -11.53 21.29 -0.44
N GLY A 115 -11.60 20.62 0.73
CA GLY A 115 -10.64 19.58 1.11
C GLY A 115 -9.16 20.02 1.23
N ASP A 116 -8.92 21.34 1.34
CA ASP A 116 -7.58 21.89 1.48
C ASP A 116 -7.15 21.93 2.94
N CYS A 117 -5.94 21.42 3.19
CA CYS A 117 -5.34 21.36 4.51
C CYS A 117 -4.03 22.11 4.41
N TYR A 118 -4.12 23.42 4.55
CA TYR A 118 -2.94 24.27 4.52
C TYR A 118 -2.17 24.09 5.83
N VAL A 119 -1.01 23.43 5.76
CA VAL A 119 -0.04 23.43 6.86
C VAL A 119 0.70 24.76 6.76
N ALA A 120 0.59 25.61 7.77
CA ALA A 120 1.41 26.82 7.87
C ALA A 120 2.90 26.42 7.82
N ARG A 121 3.58 26.74 6.72
CA ARG A 121 5.04 26.63 6.65
C ARG A 121 5.63 27.74 7.52
N GLU A 122 6.22 27.38 8.65
CA GLU A 122 7.15 28.28 9.35
C GLU A 122 8.26 28.72 8.37
N PRO A 123 8.63 30.00 8.34
CA PRO A 123 9.74 30.46 7.51
C PRO A 123 11.03 29.80 8.00
N VAL A 124 11.78 29.20 7.08
CA VAL A 124 13.16 28.79 7.33
C VAL A 124 13.96 30.09 7.52
N LEU A 125 14.42 30.33 8.75
CA LEU A 125 15.41 31.35 9.06
C LEU A 125 16.78 30.96 8.51
#